data_AF-A0A846HAJ5-F1
#
_entry.id   AF-A0A846HAJ5-F1
#
_cell.length_a   1.000
_cell.length_b   1.000
_cell.length_c   1.000
_cell.angle_alpha   90.00
_cell.angle_beta   90.00
_cell.angle_gamma   90.00
#
_symmetry.space_group_name_H-M   'P 1'
#
loop_
_entity.id
_entity.type
_entity.pdbx_description
1 polymer ?
#
loop_
_entity_poly.entity_id
_entity_poly.type
_entity_poly.pdbx_seq_one_letter_code
_entity_poly.pdbx_strand_id
1 'polypeptide(L)'
;MNEFQTWVTPLNNIVTETTLTGWKIEYEHFDCNSDTLACLLYTLFQENWHQVGLGHIEQGSVLELEFHEAPKKCVLYDGYLTIIANDWHFHLCIEENFGGPNSETPIELRQQRLINKGAFYRRLNPEGTPKTWGIQLWNGAGEQAMTIFLPNPYVEDENLLPEGKANFTKLELYHELRDIYVLGKKSIPFDKNPLKCPYIAVCTSGRCYPSRNWQPIFEALKSALTKAKLNIDVRTSGCLEVCQLGPVVYHSVDRTWYTRVKPEVAEIIVNEHLVQGNKVTQHIYPPDSV
;
A
#
# COMPACT_ATOMS: atom_id res chain seq x y z
N MET A 1 1.42 17.53 -10.94
CA MET A 1 1.04 16.81 -9.70
C MET A 1 -0.13 17.58 -9.12
N ASN A 2 -1.26 16.93 -8.88
CA ASN A 2 -2.34 17.56 -8.13
C ASN A 2 -1.86 17.78 -6.69
N GLU A 3 -2.24 18.91 -6.10
CA GLU A 3 -1.98 19.16 -4.68
C GLU A 3 -2.70 18.13 -3.82
N PHE A 4 -2.02 17.62 -2.80
CA PHE A 4 -2.58 16.67 -1.83
C PHE A 4 -3.82 17.30 -1.17
N GLN A 5 -4.96 16.61 -1.27
CA GLN A 5 -6.21 17.07 -0.69
C GLN A 5 -6.42 16.43 0.68
N THR A 6 -6.57 17.26 1.71
CA THR A 6 -6.82 16.79 3.08
C THR A 6 -8.30 16.48 3.35
N TRP A 7 -9.19 16.76 2.40
CA TRP A 7 -10.62 16.51 2.52
C TRP A 7 -11.10 15.61 1.38
N VAL A 8 -11.85 14.56 1.73
CA VAL A 8 -12.51 13.72 0.73
C VAL A 8 -13.80 14.38 0.26
N THR A 9 -14.17 14.11 -1.00
CA THR A 9 -15.52 14.42 -1.49
C THR A 9 -16.41 13.19 -1.29
N PRO A 10 -17.47 13.25 -0.47
CA PRO A 10 -18.34 12.11 -0.24
C PRO A 10 -19.04 11.67 -1.53
N LEU A 11 -19.01 10.38 -1.83
CA LEU A 11 -19.70 9.83 -3.01
C LEU A 11 -21.22 9.74 -2.81
N ASN A 12 -21.69 9.74 -1.56
CA ASN A 12 -23.11 9.57 -1.19
C ASN A 12 -23.77 8.38 -1.88
N ASN A 13 -23.02 7.28 -2.03
CA ASN A 13 -23.45 6.08 -2.72
C ASN A 13 -23.47 4.91 -1.75
N ILE A 14 -24.69 4.44 -1.46
CA ILE A 14 -24.96 3.25 -0.65
C ILE A 14 -25.65 2.22 -1.52
N VAL A 15 -25.11 1.01 -1.56
CA VAL A 15 -25.67 -0.15 -2.25
C VAL A 15 -25.99 -1.22 -1.23
N THR A 16 -27.16 -1.84 -1.32
CA THR A 16 -27.54 -2.96 -0.47
C THR A 16 -27.72 -4.23 -1.29
N GLU A 17 -27.04 -5.29 -0.90
CA GLU A 17 -27.19 -6.63 -1.45
C GLU A 17 -27.93 -7.51 -0.44
N THR A 18 -28.90 -8.30 -0.91
CA THR A 18 -29.67 -9.23 -0.05
C THR A 18 -29.24 -10.66 -0.35
N THR A 19 -28.87 -11.42 0.68
CA THR A 19 -28.50 -12.83 0.54
C THR A 19 -29.77 -13.71 0.50
N LEU A 20 -29.59 -14.96 0.07
CA LEU A 20 -30.67 -15.96 0.07
C LEU A 20 -31.23 -16.25 1.47
N THR A 21 -30.46 -15.97 2.52
CA THR A 21 -30.85 -16.19 3.93
C THR A 21 -31.51 -14.96 4.56
N GLY A 22 -31.82 -13.92 3.78
CA GLY A 22 -32.44 -12.68 4.26
C GLY A 22 -31.48 -11.71 4.95
N TRP A 23 -30.19 -12.04 5.03
CA TRP A 23 -29.16 -11.10 5.47
C TRP A 23 -28.95 -10.02 4.42
N LYS A 24 -28.46 -8.86 4.85
CA LYS A 24 -28.14 -7.76 3.94
C LYS A 24 -26.69 -7.35 4.11
N ILE A 25 -26.04 -6.96 3.02
CA ILE A 25 -24.76 -6.28 3.05
C ILE A 25 -24.98 -4.87 2.52
N GLU A 26 -24.74 -3.87 3.36
CA GLU A 26 -24.71 -2.47 2.93
C GLU A 26 -23.27 -2.07 2.63
N TYR A 27 -23.03 -1.56 1.43
CA TYR A 27 -21.77 -0.99 0.97
C TYR A 27 -21.92 0.52 0.84
N GLU A 28 -21.16 1.27 1.61
CA GLU A 28 -21.06 2.72 1.50
C GLU A 28 -19.73 3.08 0.83
N HIS A 29 -19.82 3.53 -0.42
CA HIS A 29 -18.66 3.74 -1.27
C HIS A 29 -17.91 5.03 -0.93
N PHE A 30 -16.58 4.98 -1.07
CA PHE A 30 -15.68 6.13 -0.93
C PHE A 30 -14.79 6.27 -2.17
N ASP A 31 -14.21 7.45 -2.35
CA ASP A 31 -13.29 7.72 -3.46
C ASP A 31 -11.95 7.01 -3.24
N CYS A 32 -11.59 6.13 -4.16
CA CYS A 32 -10.32 5.39 -4.16
C CYS A 32 -9.20 6.10 -4.93
N ASN A 33 -9.25 7.43 -5.07
CA ASN A 33 -8.09 8.17 -5.53
C ASN A 33 -6.83 7.80 -4.72
N SER A 34 -5.67 7.87 -5.38
CA SER A 34 -4.41 7.35 -4.83
C SER A 34 -4.07 7.92 -3.44
N ASP A 35 -4.32 9.20 -3.19
CA ASP A 35 -3.98 9.82 -1.90
C ASP A 35 -4.94 9.39 -0.78
N THR A 36 -6.24 9.34 -1.07
CA THR A 36 -7.27 8.91 -0.10
C THR A 36 -7.07 7.45 0.27
N LEU A 37 -6.89 6.57 -0.72
CA LEU A 37 -6.68 5.16 -0.49
C LEU A 37 -5.35 4.91 0.24
N ALA A 38 -4.26 5.58 -0.16
CA ALA A 38 -2.97 5.45 0.50
C ALA A 38 -3.02 5.87 1.98
N CYS A 39 -3.66 7.01 2.30
CA CYS A 39 -3.82 7.47 3.68
C CYS A 39 -4.65 6.49 4.51
N LEU A 40 -5.78 6.02 3.98
CA LEU A 40 -6.62 5.03 4.66
C LEU A 40 -5.84 3.75 4.98
N LEU A 41 -5.15 3.19 3.99
CA LEU A 41 -4.40 1.95 4.15
C LEU A 41 -3.19 2.12 5.08
N TYR A 42 -2.55 3.30 5.07
CA TYR A 42 -1.51 3.62 6.04
C TYR A 42 -2.07 3.69 7.46
N THR A 43 -3.18 4.41 7.68
CA THR A 43 -3.85 4.45 8.99
C THR A 43 -4.22 3.04 9.48
N LEU A 44 -4.71 2.18 8.60
CA LEU A 44 -5.08 0.80 8.96
C LEU A 44 -3.85 -0.06 9.30
N PHE A 45 -2.88 -0.15 8.40
CA PHE A 45 -1.79 -1.13 8.52
C PHE A 45 -0.54 -0.63 9.22
N GLN A 46 -0.31 0.68 9.29
CA GLN A 46 0.82 1.24 10.04
C GLN A 46 0.42 1.63 11.46
N GLU A 47 -0.75 2.25 11.63
CA GLU A 47 -1.16 2.85 12.91
C GLU A 47 -2.11 1.95 13.71
N ASN A 48 -2.99 1.19 13.04
CA ASN A 48 -4.07 0.42 13.68
C ASN A 48 -4.01 -1.08 13.39
N TRP A 49 -2.85 -1.61 13.02
CA TRP A 49 -2.66 -3.01 12.60
C TRP A 49 -3.18 -4.03 13.63
N HIS A 50 -3.10 -3.72 14.92
CA HIS A 50 -3.49 -4.58 16.05
C HIS A 50 -5.01 -4.70 16.21
N GLN A 51 -5.80 -3.93 15.46
CA GLN A 51 -7.26 -3.91 15.53
C GLN A 51 -7.92 -4.48 14.26
N VAL A 52 -7.14 -4.76 13.22
CA VAL A 52 -7.68 -5.11 11.90
C VAL A 52 -7.17 -6.46 11.43
N GLY A 53 -8.08 -7.24 10.86
CA GLY A 53 -7.74 -8.42 10.08
C GLY A 53 -7.82 -8.10 8.59
N LEU A 54 -7.20 -8.94 7.77
CA LEU A 54 -7.44 -8.93 6.33
C LEU A 54 -7.86 -10.31 5.86
N GLY A 55 -8.59 -10.36 4.75
CA GLY A 55 -8.96 -11.61 4.15
C GLY A 55 -9.15 -11.55 2.65
N HIS A 56 -9.00 -12.71 2.05
CA HIS A 56 -9.39 -13.00 0.68
C HIS A 56 -10.55 -13.98 0.73
N ILE A 57 -11.71 -13.55 0.24
CA ILE A 57 -12.96 -14.31 0.33
C ILE A 57 -13.40 -14.61 -1.10
N GLU A 58 -13.48 -15.88 -1.42
CA GLU A 58 -14.04 -16.38 -2.67
C GLU A 58 -15.12 -17.43 -2.36
N GLN A 59 -15.99 -17.69 -3.33
CA GLN A 59 -17.01 -18.71 -3.15
C GLN A 59 -16.34 -20.09 -2.99
N GLY A 60 -16.40 -20.63 -1.77
CA GLY A 60 -15.81 -21.92 -1.42
C GLY A 60 -14.40 -21.87 -0.80
N SER A 61 -13.81 -20.69 -0.61
CA SER A 61 -12.51 -20.53 0.03
C SER A 61 -12.38 -19.20 0.77
N VAL A 62 -11.82 -19.23 1.97
CA VAL A 62 -11.51 -18.04 2.76
C VAL A 62 -10.10 -18.16 3.31
N LEU A 63 -9.32 -17.10 3.13
CA LEU A 63 -8.06 -16.87 3.82
C LEU A 63 -8.23 -15.64 4.69
N GLU A 64 -7.96 -15.77 5.99
CA GLU A 64 -7.90 -14.64 6.93
C GLU A 64 -6.51 -14.58 7.54
N LEU A 65 -6.00 -13.36 7.70
CA LEU A 65 -4.69 -13.09 8.28
C LEU A 65 -4.83 -11.97 9.31
N GLU A 66 -4.17 -12.19 10.44
CA GLU A 66 -4.10 -11.24 11.55
C GLU A 66 -2.66 -10.86 11.83
N PHE A 67 -2.49 -9.70 12.48
CA PHE A 67 -1.19 -9.20 12.91
C PHE A 67 -0.98 -9.48 14.39
N HIS A 68 0.10 -10.19 14.73
CA HIS A 68 0.51 -10.44 16.11
C HIS A 68 1.58 -9.45 16.62
N GLU A 69 2.19 -8.72 15.69
CA GLU A 69 3.16 -7.66 15.93
C GLU A 69 3.06 -6.60 14.83
N ALA A 70 3.67 -5.44 15.07
CA ALA A 70 3.71 -4.36 14.08
C ALA A 70 4.37 -4.84 12.78
N PRO A 71 3.84 -4.47 11.60
CA PRO A 71 4.46 -4.85 10.34
C PRO A 71 5.89 -4.34 10.24
N LYS A 72 6.79 -5.20 9.75
CA LYS A 72 8.20 -4.87 9.53
C LYS A 72 8.37 -3.84 8.41
N LYS A 73 7.45 -3.81 7.44
CA LYS A 73 7.40 -2.82 6.37
C LYS A 73 5.96 -2.49 6.00
N CYS A 74 5.72 -1.21 5.74
CA CYS A 74 4.54 -0.67 5.06
C CYS A 74 5.05 0.33 4.01
N VAL A 75 5.17 -0.13 2.75
CA VAL A 75 5.82 0.66 1.69
C VAL A 75 5.07 0.55 0.38
N LEU A 76 5.05 1.64 -0.38
CA LEU A 76 4.59 1.64 -1.77
C LEU A 76 5.77 1.46 -2.70
N TYR A 77 5.67 0.51 -3.63
CA TYR A 77 6.70 0.20 -4.61
C TYR A 77 6.06 -0.21 -5.94
N ASP A 78 6.40 0.50 -7.02
CA ASP A 78 5.90 0.29 -8.40
C ASP A 78 4.41 -0.06 -8.48
N GLY A 79 3.55 0.81 -7.91
CA GLY A 79 2.11 0.60 -7.92
C GLY A 79 1.55 -0.20 -6.74
N TYR A 80 2.38 -1.00 -6.06
CA TYR A 80 1.94 -1.95 -5.05
C TYR A 80 2.27 -1.49 -3.63
N LEU A 81 1.23 -1.32 -2.81
CA LEU A 81 1.37 -1.34 -1.35
C LEU A 81 1.85 -2.73 -0.94
N THR A 82 2.97 -2.77 -0.25
CA THR A 82 3.59 -3.98 0.26
C THR A 82 3.63 -3.90 1.79
N ILE A 83 2.91 -4.82 2.42
CA ILE A 83 2.96 -5.02 3.88
C ILE A 83 3.72 -6.30 4.16
N ILE A 84 4.77 -6.22 4.99
CA ILE A 84 5.54 -7.37 5.43
C ILE A 84 5.30 -7.55 6.93
N ALA A 85 4.53 -8.58 7.29
CA ALA A 85 4.37 -9.03 8.67
C ALA A 85 5.49 -10.01 9.06
N ASN A 86 5.38 -10.66 10.21
CA ASN A 86 6.39 -11.60 10.66
C ASN A 86 6.53 -12.82 9.73
N ASP A 87 5.40 -13.49 9.50
CA ASP A 87 5.32 -14.81 8.86
C ASP A 87 4.63 -14.79 7.50
N TRP A 88 4.07 -13.65 7.12
CA TRP A 88 3.34 -13.47 5.87
C TRP A 88 3.55 -12.05 5.34
N HIS A 89 3.24 -11.85 4.05
CA HIS A 89 3.22 -10.52 3.43
C HIS A 89 2.14 -10.50 2.35
N PHE A 90 1.68 -9.31 1.98
CA PHE A 90 0.80 -9.12 0.83
C PHE A 90 1.22 -7.95 -0.03
N HIS A 91 0.71 -7.94 -1.26
CA HIS A 91 0.83 -6.84 -2.21
C HIS A 91 -0.56 -6.43 -2.71
N LEU A 92 -0.86 -5.12 -2.70
CA LEU A 92 -2.12 -4.57 -3.19
C LEU A 92 -1.83 -3.41 -4.16
N CYS A 93 -2.34 -3.48 -5.39
CA CYS A 93 -2.07 -2.49 -6.44
C CYS A 93 -2.94 -1.24 -6.25
N ILE A 94 -2.39 -0.20 -5.64
CA ILE A 94 -3.12 1.05 -5.34
C ILE A 94 -2.66 2.23 -6.19
N GLU A 95 -1.66 2.01 -7.04
CA GLU A 95 -1.19 2.94 -8.08
C GLU A 95 -0.82 2.18 -9.36
N GLU A 96 -0.61 2.92 -10.46
CA GLU A 96 -0.16 2.33 -11.71
C GLU A 96 1.14 1.54 -11.52
N ASN A 97 1.09 0.26 -11.86
CA ASN A 97 2.26 -0.60 -11.92
C ASN A 97 2.91 -0.50 -13.30
N PHE A 98 4.12 0.04 -13.38
CA PHE A 98 4.79 0.22 -14.67
C PHE A 98 5.44 -1.08 -15.17
N GLY A 99 5.85 -1.97 -14.27
CA GLY A 99 6.56 -3.20 -14.66
C GLY A 99 8.04 -2.93 -14.89
N GLY A 100 8.66 -2.30 -13.89
CA GLY A 100 10.09 -2.03 -13.89
C GLY A 100 10.55 -0.94 -14.88
N PRO A 101 11.86 -0.86 -15.15
CA PRO A 101 12.47 0.23 -15.93
C PRO A 101 11.98 0.35 -17.38
N ASN A 102 11.63 -0.76 -18.02
CA ASN A 102 11.17 -0.76 -19.41
C ASN A 102 9.65 -0.49 -19.52
N SER A 103 8.96 -0.27 -18.39
CA SER A 103 7.52 -0.06 -18.34
C SER A 103 6.73 -1.18 -19.04
N GLU A 104 7.11 -2.44 -18.79
CA GLU A 104 6.64 -3.61 -19.54
C GLU A 104 5.17 -3.94 -19.31
N THR A 105 4.56 -3.45 -18.22
CA THR A 105 3.15 -3.68 -17.94
C THR A 105 2.28 -2.88 -18.93
N PRO A 106 1.45 -3.52 -19.77
CA PRO A 106 0.58 -2.81 -20.72
C PRO A 106 -0.48 -1.97 -20.00
N ILE A 107 -0.91 -0.86 -20.62
CA ILE A 107 -1.88 0.09 -20.03
C ILE A 107 -3.16 -0.61 -19.55
N GLU A 108 -3.73 -1.50 -20.37
CA GLU A 108 -4.94 -2.26 -20.03
C GLU A 108 -4.75 -3.08 -18.75
N LEU A 109 -3.58 -3.71 -18.60
CA LEU A 109 -3.25 -4.50 -17.41
C LEU A 109 -3.02 -3.62 -16.18
N ARG A 110 -2.46 -2.40 -16.35
CA ARG A 110 -2.35 -1.41 -15.25
C ARG A 110 -3.73 -1.03 -14.74
N GLN A 111 -4.67 -0.78 -15.65
CA GLN A 111 -6.05 -0.43 -15.31
C GLN A 111 -6.77 -1.57 -14.61
N GLN A 112 -6.62 -2.81 -15.11
CA GLN A 112 -7.24 -3.99 -14.49
C GLN A 112 -6.74 -4.25 -13.06
N ARG A 113 -5.43 -4.13 -12.82
CA ARG A 113 -4.82 -4.42 -11.51
C ARG A 113 -5.18 -3.38 -10.45
N LEU A 114 -5.33 -2.12 -10.85
CA LEU A 114 -5.49 -0.98 -9.96
C LEU A 114 -6.77 -1.09 -9.13
N ILE A 115 -6.67 -0.95 -7.80
CA ILE A 115 -7.82 -0.74 -6.94
C ILE A 115 -8.48 0.60 -7.32
N ASN A 116 -9.71 0.54 -7.80
CA ASN A 116 -10.46 1.72 -8.23
C ASN A 116 -11.83 1.85 -7.54
N LYS A 117 -12.21 0.87 -6.73
CA LYS A 117 -13.48 0.86 -6.01
C LYS A 117 -13.27 0.31 -4.60
N GLY A 118 -13.91 0.97 -3.64
CA GLY A 118 -13.87 0.61 -2.23
C GLY A 118 -15.17 0.98 -1.53
N ALA A 119 -15.49 0.26 -0.46
CA ALA A 119 -16.65 0.55 0.38
C ALA A 119 -16.40 0.14 1.81
N PHE A 120 -16.91 0.95 2.73
CA PHE A 120 -17.16 0.50 4.09
C PHE A 120 -18.42 -0.36 4.05
N TYR A 121 -18.35 -1.59 4.55
CA TYR A 121 -19.50 -2.47 4.56
C TYR A 121 -19.98 -2.78 5.96
N ARG A 122 -21.29 -3.04 6.05
CA ARG A 122 -21.91 -3.66 7.21
C ARG A 122 -22.72 -4.87 6.77
N ARG A 123 -22.65 -5.96 7.54
CA ARG A 123 -23.61 -7.07 7.38
C ARG A 123 -24.70 -6.94 8.41
N LEU A 124 -25.95 -6.93 7.96
CA LEU A 124 -27.13 -6.81 8.77
C LEU A 124 -27.86 -8.15 8.81
N ASN A 125 -28.31 -8.54 9.99
CA ASN A 125 -29.20 -9.68 10.15
C ASN A 125 -30.59 -9.40 9.52
N PRO A 126 -31.47 -10.40 9.39
CA PRO A 126 -32.81 -10.20 8.83
C PRO A 126 -33.64 -9.11 9.53
N GLU A 127 -33.36 -8.85 10.81
CA GLU A 127 -33.99 -7.80 11.61
C GLU A 127 -33.43 -6.39 11.34
N GLY A 128 -32.41 -6.26 10.49
CA GLY A 128 -31.79 -4.97 10.14
C GLY A 128 -30.77 -4.45 11.15
N THR A 129 -30.31 -5.28 12.08
CA THR A 129 -29.25 -4.97 13.03
C THR A 129 -27.88 -5.31 12.44
N PRO A 130 -26.92 -4.36 12.36
CA PRO A 130 -25.55 -4.66 11.96
C PRO A 130 -24.86 -5.66 12.90
N LYS A 131 -24.15 -6.63 12.32
CA LYS A 131 -23.42 -7.71 13.01
C LYS A 131 -21.96 -7.83 12.60
N THR A 132 -21.55 -7.20 11.50
CA THR A 132 -20.17 -7.21 11.01
C THR A 132 -19.88 -5.88 10.34
N TRP A 133 -18.64 -5.41 10.46
CA TRP A 133 -18.13 -4.18 9.86
C TRP A 133 -16.81 -4.48 9.17
N GLY A 134 -16.54 -3.82 8.05
CA GLY A 134 -15.27 -3.96 7.36
C GLY A 134 -15.15 -3.01 6.19
N ILE A 135 -14.08 -3.19 5.41
CA ILE A 135 -13.83 -2.46 4.18
C ILE A 135 -13.62 -3.49 3.08
N GLN A 136 -14.29 -3.32 1.95
CA GLN A 136 -14.12 -4.15 0.76
C GLN A 136 -13.48 -3.31 -0.33
N LEU A 137 -12.47 -3.89 -0.99
CA LEU A 137 -11.79 -3.29 -2.14
C LEU A 137 -11.96 -4.16 -3.38
N TRP A 138 -12.06 -3.51 -4.53
CA TRP A 138 -12.14 -4.15 -5.84
C TRP A 138 -11.12 -3.54 -6.80
N ASN A 139 -10.58 -4.38 -7.68
CA ASN A 139 -9.68 -3.95 -8.74
C ASN A 139 -10.45 -3.37 -9.94
N GLY A 140 -9.73 -2.89 -10.96
CA GLY A 140 -10.33 -2.28 -12.14
C GLY A 140 -11.10 -3.23 -13.04
N ALA A 141 -10.94 -4.54 -12.86
CA ALA A 141 -11.78 -5.56 -13.48
C ALA A 141 -13.10 -5.80 -12.71
N GLY A 142 -13.29 -5.17 -11.55
CA GLY A 142 -14.46 -5.35 -10.69
C GLY A 142 -14.40 -6.58 -9.78
N GLU A 143 -13.23 -7.24 -9.70
CA GLU A 143 -13.01 -8.43 -8.87
C GLU A 143 -12.75 -8.02 -7.42
N GLN A 144 -13.25 -8.81 -6.46
CA GLN A 144 -12.95 -8.61 -5.04
C GLN A 144 -11.46 -8.85 -4.81
N ALA A 145 -10.74 -7.81 -4.42
CA ALA A 145 -9.29 -7.86 -4.27
C ALA A 145 -8.86 -8.07 -2.82
N MET A 146 -9.56 -7.45 -1.87
CA MET A 146 -9.24 -7.55 -0.44
C MET A 146 -10.42 -7.17 0.43
N THR A 147 -10.63 -7.94 1.49
CA THR A 147 -11.50 -7.59 2.62
C THR A 147 -10.62 -7.18 3.80
N ILE A 148 -10.96 -6.08 4.45
CA ILE A 148 -10.35 -5.65 5.72
C ILE A 148 -11.43 -5.77 6.79
N PHE A 149 -11.18 -6.62 7.78
CA PHE A 149 -12.09 -6.83 8.90
C PHE A 149 -11.82 -5.77 9.97
N LEU A 150 -12.86 -5.03 10.34
CA LEU A 150 -12.81 -4.05 11.42
C LEU A 150 -13.32 -4.67 12.72
N PRO A 151 -13.00 -4.09 13.89
CA PRO A 151 -13.40 -4.66 15.18
C PRO A 151 -14.90 -4.94 15.28
N ASN A 152 -15.25 -6.12 15.76
CA ASN A 152 -16.64 -6.56 15.91
C ASN A 152 -17.09 -6.48 17.38
N PRO A 153 -18.10 -5.66 17.73
CA PRO A 153 -18.67 -5.56 19.08
C PRO A 153 -19.19 -6.87 19.67
N TYR A 154 -19.55 -7.84 18.83
CA TYR A 154 -20.13 -9.11 19.26
C TYR A 154 -19.11 -10.22 19.42
N VAL A 155 -17.81 -9.98 19.15
CA VAL A 155 -16.76 -11.00 19.16
C VAL A 155 -15.67 -10.63 20.15
N GLU A 156 -15.18 -11.62 20.89
CA GLU A 156 -13.97 -11.56 21.69
C GLU A 156 -13.13 -12.80 21.39
N ASP A 157 -11.86 -12.61 21.04
CA ASP A 157 -11.02 -13.64 20.42
C ASP A 157 -11.75 -14.29 19.23
N GLU A 158 -11.97 -15.60 19.26
CA GLU A 158 -12.71 -16.35 18.23
C GLU A 158 -14.20 -16.58 18.59
N ASN A 159 -14.68 -16.03 19.70
CA ASN A 159 -15.98 -16.38 20.28
C ASN A 159 -17.00 -15.26 20.18
N LEU A 160 -18.25 -15.64 19.88
CA LEU A 160 -19.39 -14.74 20.04
C LEU A 160 -19.65 -14.47 21.52
N LEU A 161 -19.81 -13.19 21.84
CA LEU A 161 -20.21 -12.75 23.17
C LEU A 161 -21.66 -13.15 23.47
N PRO A 162 -22.01 -13.39 24.75
CA PRO A 162 -23.39 -13.64 25.14
C PRO A 162 -24.33 -12.50 24.75
N GLU A 163 -25.61 -12.81 24.65
CA GLU A 163 -26.63 -11.80 24.35
C GLU A 163 -26.58 -10.63 25.35
N GLY A 164 -26.67 -9.40 24.83
CA GLY A 164 -26.59 -8.18 25.63
C GLY A 164 -25.18 -7.83 26.14
N LYS A 165 -24.14 -8.59 25.79
CA LYS A 165 -22.74 -8.32 26.19
C LYS A 165 -21.88 -7.66 25.10
N ALA A 166 -22.49 -7.15 24.03
CA ALA A 166 -21.76 -6.49 22.95
C ALA A 166 -20.95 -5.29 23.46
N ASN A 167 -19.69 -5.21 23.06
CA ASN A 167 -18.81 -4.08 23.38
C ASN A 167 -18.75 -3.08 22.23
N PHE A 168 -19.62 -2.07 22.26
CA PHE A 168 -19.72 -1.07 21.19
C PHE A 168 -18.55 -0.08 21.12
N THR A 169 -17.67 -0.01 22.13
CA THR A 169 -16.47 0.83 22.03
C THR A 169 -15.52 0.34 20.93
N LYS A 170 -15.60 -0.94 20.55
CA LYS A 170 -14.89 -1.49 19.39
C LYS A 170 -15.21 -0.77 18.07
N LEU A 171 -16.34 -0.06 17.97
CA LEU A 171 -16.72 0.69 16.76
C LEU A 171 -16.04 2.07 16.63
N GLU A 172 -15.25 2.51 17.61
CA GLU A 172 -14.59 3.83 17.57
C GLU A 172 -13.75 4.00 16.29
N LEU A 173 -12.92 3.00 15.94
CA LEU A 173 -12.11 3.03 14.71
C LEU A 173 -12.99 3.10 13.45
N TYR A 174 -14.07 2.30 13.38
CA TYR A 174 -14.99 2.34 12.24
C TYR A 174 -15.62 3.73 12.07
N HIS A 175 -16.08 4.34 13.17
CA HIS A 175 -16.69 5.66 13.13
C HIS A 175 -15.71 6.74 12.71
N GLU A 176 -14.50 6.72 13.25
CA GLU A 176 -13.43 7.67 12.90
C GLU A 176 -13.09 7.59 11.41
N LEU A 177 -12.80 6.38 10.92
CA LEU A 177 -12.45 6.15 9.53
C LEU A 177 -13.59 6.55 8.58
N ARG A 178 -14.84 6.22 8.94
CA ARG A 178 -16.01 6.60 8.13
C ARG A 178 -16.21 8.12 8.09
N ASP A 179 -16.05 8.81 9.22
CA ASP A 179 -16.18 10.27 9.27
C ASP A 179 -15.09 10.98 8.44
N ILE A 180 -13.88 10.43 8.38
CA ILE A 180 -12.77 10.95 7.56
C ILE A 180 -12.95 10.59 6.08
N TYR A 181 -12.98 9.29 5.76
CA TYR A 181 -12.75 8.79 4.40
C TYR A 181 -14.02 8.61 3.57
N VAL A 182 -15.19 8.53 4.22
CA VAL A 182 -16.47 8.32 3.52
C VAL A 182 -17.31 9.59 3.54
N LEU A 183 -17.50 10.18 4.72
CA LEU A 183 -18.42 11.28 4.94
C LEU A 183 -17.78 12.67 4.81
N GLY A 184 -16.45 12.76 4.81
CA GLY A 184 -15.73 14.04 4.75
C GLY A 184 -16.08 15.00 5.89
N LYS A 185 -16.46 14.48 7.06
CA LYS A 185 -16.74 15.29 8.27
C LYS A 185 -15.48 15.68 9.03
N LYS A 186 -14.40 14.95 8.80
CA LYS A 186 -13.07 15.19 9.36
C LYS A 186 -12.04 15.18 8.23
N SER A 187 -10.99 15.96 8.38
CA SER A 187 -9.86 15.93 7.45
C SER A 187 -9.04 14.65 7.62
N ILE A 188 -8.45 14.19 6.53
CA ILE A 188 -7.38 13.20 6.52
C ILE A 188 -6.24 13.71 7.43
N PRO A 189 -5.75 12.92 8.40
CA PRO A 189 -4.80 13.37 9.42
C PRO A 189 -3.33 13.37 8.93
N PHE A 190 -3.11 13.79 7.69
CA PHE A 190 -1.78 13.86 7.08
C PHE A 190 -1.64 15.16 6.28
N ASP A 191 -0.45 15.76 6.26
CA ASP A 191 -0.16 16.95 5.43
C ASP A 191 0.31 16.58 4.00
N LYS A 192 0.59 15.30 3.79
CA LYS A 192 1.02 14.69 2.51
C LYS A 192 0.71 13.21 2.51
N ASN A 193 0.72 12.58 1.34
CA ASN A 193 0.57 11.13 1.24
C ASN A 193 1.73 10.42 1.97
N PRO A 194 1.46 9.65 3.05
CA PRO A 194 2.50 9.03 3.89
C PRO A 194 3.24 7.89 3.18
N LEU A 195 2.64 7.30 2.13
CA LEU A 195 3.25 6.21 1.36
C LEU A 195 4.12 6.71 0.19
N LYS A 196 3.98 7.98 -0.22
CA LYS A 196 4.72 8.59 -1.34
C LYS A 196 5.96 9.37 -0.92
N CYS A 197 6.59 8.99 0.19
CA CYS A 197 7.85 9.59 0.60
C CYS A 197 8.98 9.24 -0.41
N PRO A 198 9.78 10.21 -0.87
CA PRO A 198 10.94 9.97 -1.71
C PRO A 198 11.86 8.90 -1.11
N TYR A 199 12.23 7.94 -1.94
CA TYR A 199 13.17 6.89 -1.58
C TYR A 199 14.13 6.54 -2.72
N ILE A 200 15.28 6.01 -2.33
CA ILE A 200 16.23 5.31 -3.20
C ILE A 200 16.37 3.87 -2.72
N ALA A 201 16.16 2.90 -3.60
CA ALA A 201 16.12 1.49 -3.27
C ALA A 201 17.33 0.74 -3.86
N VAL A 202 17.96 -0.12 -3.06
CA VAL A 202 19.01 -1.05 -3.51
C VAL A 202 18.42 -2.45 -3.68
N CYS A 203 18.63 -3.05 -4.85
CA CYS A 203 18.24 -4.43 -5.11
C CYS A 203 19.07 -5.41 -4.26
N THR A 204 18.38 -6.30 -3.56
CA THR A 204 18.99 -7.35 -2.73
C THR A 204 18.93 -8.74 -3.38
N SER A 205 18.30 -8.85 -4.56
CA SER A 205 18.10 -10.11 -5.24
C SER A 205 19.40 -10.72 -5.74
N GLY A 206 19.60 -12.00 -5.44
CA GLY A 206 20.70 -12.78 -6.01
C GLY A 206 20.60 -13.04 -7.52
N ARG A 207 19.46 -12.74 -8.17
CA ARG A 207 19.28 -12.97 -9.61
C ARG A 207 20.19 -12.12 -10.47
N CYS A 208 20.22 -10.82 -10.24
CA CYS A 208 21.08 -9.88 -10.98
C CYS A 208 22.44 -9.66 -10.30
N TYR A 209 22.57 -9.99 -9.02
CA TYR A 209 23.79 -9.79 -8.24
C TYR A 209 24.06 -10.98 -7.30
N PRO A 210 24.66 -12.08 -7.81
CA PRO A 210 24.77 -13.35 -7.10
C PRO A 210 25.49 -13.28 -5.75
N SER A 211 26.46 -12.36 -5.59
CA SER A 211 27.19 -12.20 -4.34
C SER A 211 26.33 -11.66 -3.20
N ARG A 212 25.17 -11.04 -3.51
CA ARG A 212 24.28 -10.36 -2.54
C ARG A 212 24.99 -9.35 -1.64
N ASN A 213 26.15 -8.84 -2.05
CA ASN A 213 26.94 -7.89 -1.27
C ASN A 213 26.45 -6.45 -1.50
N TRP A 214 25.17 -6.19 -1.19
CA TRP A 214 24.48 -4.92 -1.45
C TRP A 214 24.69 -3.89 -0.32
N GLN A 215 25.09 -4.36 0.87
CA GLN A 215 25.25 -3.55 2.08
C GLN A 215 26.21 -2.37 1.87
N PRO A 216 27.38 -2.51 1.22
CA PRO A 216 28.27 -1.37 1.00
C PRO A 216 27.63 -0.24 0.17
N ILE A 217 26.78 -0.59 -0.80
CA ILE A 217 26.06 0.38 -1.65
C ILE A 217 24.97 1.08 -0.83
N PHE A 218 24.24 0.30 -0.02
CA PHE A 218 23.23 0.84 0.89
C PHE A 218 23.83 1.84 1.88
N GLU A 219 24.95 1.50 2.52
CA GLU A 219 25.63 2.39 3.47
C GLU A 219 26.22 3.63 2.78
N ALA A 220 26.76 3.49 1.57
CA ALA A 220 27.25 4.62 0.78
C ALA A 220 26.12 5.61 0.45
N LEU A 221 24.98 5.13 -0.03
CA LEU A 221 23.79 5.95 -0.27
C LEU A 221 23.33 6.66 1.00
N LYS A 222 23.20 5.92 2.10
CA LYS A 222 22.74 6.45 3.39
C LYS A 222 23.68 7.53 3.93
N SER A 223 24.98 7.27 3.88
CA SER A 223 26.03 8.23 4.30
C SER A 223 25.99 9.50 3.44
N ALA A 224 25.92 9.35 2.11
CA ALA A 224 25.87 10.48 1.18
C ALA A 224 24.61 11.33 1.36
N LEU A 225 23.43 10.72 1.49
CA LEU A 225 22.17 11.44 1.73
C LEU A 225 22.18 12.19 3.06
N THR A 226 22.74 11.57 4.11
CA THR A 226 22.87 12.21 5.43
C THR A 226 23.79 13.44 5.35
N LYS A 227 24.93 13.32 4.66
CA LYS A 227 25.86 14.45 4.43
C LYS A 227 25.20 15.57 3.63
N ALA A 228 24.42 15.22 2.61
CA ALA A 228 23.68 16.16 1.77
C ALA A 228 22.42 16.74 2.45
N LYS A 229 22.02 16.22 3.62
CA LYS A 229 20.80 16.60 4.35
C LYS A 229 19.53 16.48 3.50
N LEU A 230 19.48 15.46 2.63
CA LEU A 230 18.32 15.17 1.80
C LEU A 230 17.32 14.29 2.57
N ASN A 231 16.04 14.66 2.53
CA ASN A 231 14.96 13.87 3.12
C ASN A 231 14.48 12.78 2.14
N ILE A 232 15.34 11.80 1.88
CA ILE A 232 15.09 10.66 1.00
C ILE A 232 15.43 9.38 1.78
N ASP A 233 14.49 8.44 1.83
CA ASP A 233 14.72 7.16 2.51
C ASP A 233 15.64 6.26 1.68
N VAL A 234 16.56 5.54 2.33
CA VAL A 234 17.27 4.42 1.70
C VAL A 234 16.55 3.12 2.03
N ARG A 235 16.12 2.39 1.01
CA ARG A 235 15.35 1.14 1.15
C ARG A 235 16.08 -0.03 0.52
N THR A 236 15.77 -1.23 0.98
CA THR A 236 16.07 -2.46 0.27
C THR A 236 14.85 -2.89 -0.53
N SER A 237 15.07 -3.34 -1.76
CA SER A 237 14.06 -3.96 -2.59
C SER A 237 14.43 -5.40 -2.93
N GLY A 238 13.42 -6.20 -3.26
CA GLY A 238 13.58 -7.54 -3.81
C GLY A 238 14.12 -7.51 -5.24
N CYS A 239 13.57 -8.36 -6.10
CA CYS A 239 13.92 -8.34 -7.52
C CYS A 239 13.39 -7.08 -8.20
N LEU A 240 14.25 -6.44 -8.99
CA LEU A 240 13.98 -5.21 -9.72
C LEU A 240 13.77 -5.43 -11.23
N GLU A 241 13.65 -6.70 -11.64
CA GLU A 241 13.39 -7.15 -13.02
C GLU A 241 14.49 -6.81 -14.05
N VAL A 242 15.54 -6.11 -13.65
CA VAL A 242 16.74 -5.84 -14.47
C VAL A 242 17.74 -7.00 -14.36
N CYS A 243 17.33 -8.18 -14.82
CA CYS A 243 18.18 -9.37 -14.78
C CYS A 243 19.52 -9.11 -15.50
N GLN A 244 20.64 -9.51 -14.88
CA GLN A 244 22.02 -9.43 -15.40
C GLN A 244 22.77 -8.07 -15.36
N LEU A 245 22.18 -7.01 -14.80
CA LEU A 245 22.85 -5.70 -14.67
C LEU A 245 22.99 -5.23 -13.21
N GLY A 246 23.03 -6.17 -12.27
CA GLY A 246 23.20 -5.87 -10.85
C GLY A 246 24.62 -5.40 -10.49
N PRO A 247 24.79 -4.71 -9.35
CA PRO A 247 23.76 -4.19 -8.44
C PRO A 247 22.90 -3.09 -9.06
N VAL A 248 21.60 -3.09 -8.73
CA VAL A 248 20.63 -2.13 -9.26
C VAL A 248 20.18 -1.18 -8.15
N VAL A 249 20.12 0.11 -8.47
CA VAL A 249 19.57 1.16 -7.60
C VAL A 249 18.43 1.86 -8.31
N TYR A 250 17.32 2.09 -7.62
CA TYR A 250 16.14 2.77 -8.15
C TYR A 250 15.84 4.05 -7.36
N HIS A 251 15.67 5.18 -8.05
CA HIS A 251 15.25 6.44 -7.46
C HIS A 251 13.78 6.71 -7.77
N SER A 252 12.96 6.82 -6.73
CA SER A 252 11.49 6.87 -6.87
C SER A 252 10.93 8.18 -7.42
N VAL A 253 11.59 9.32 -7.21
CA VAL A 253 11.02 10.65 -7.55
C VAL A 253 10.87 10.82 -9.06
N ASP A 254 11.90 10.47 -9.81
CA ASP A 254 11.91 10.59 -11.27
C ASP A 254 11.98 9.23 -11.98
N ARG A 255 11.82 8.15 -11.19
CA ARG A 255 11.81 6.76 -11.65
C ARG A 255 13.08 6.36 -12.41
N THR A 256 14.23 6.93 -12.05
CA THR A 256 15.52 6.59 -12.66
C THR A 256 16.09 5.30 -12.07
N TRP A 257 16.62 4.44 -12.93
CA TRP A 257 17.28 3.21 -12.53
C TRP A 257 18.76 3.28 -12.88
N TYR A 258 19.58 2.75 -11.99
CA TYR A 258 21.03 2.67 -12.12
C TYR A 258 21.47 1.21 -12.03
N THR A 259 22.42 0.82 -12.88
CA THR A 259 22.95 -0.53 -12.97
C THR A 259 24.45 -0.57 -12.71
N ARG A 260 24.96 -1.76 -12.35
CA ARG A 260 26.38 -1.99 -12.01
C ARG A 260 26.89 -1.01 -10.94
N VAL A 261 26.02 -0.63 -10.01
CA VAL A 261 26.32 0.38 -9.01
C VAL A 261 27.34 -0.18 -8.02
N LYS A 262 28.43 0.57 -7.82
CA LYS A 262 29.42 0.35 -6.76
C LYS A 262 29.26 1.41 -5.66
N PRO A 263 29.88 1.26 -4.48
CA PRO A 263 29.81 2.28 -3.42
C PRO A 263 30.20 3.68 -3.89
N GLU A 264 31.22 3.80 -4.74
CA GLU A 264 31.68 5.09 -5.27
C GLU A 264 30.63 5.70 -6.21
N VAL A 265 29.97 4.85 -7.01
CA VAL A 265 28.88 5.27 -7.91
C VAL A 265 27.65 5.70 -7.11
N ALA A 266 27.36 5.05 -5.97
CA ALA A 266 26.28 5.47 -5.09
C ALA A 266 26.49 6.90 -4.55
N GLU A 267 27.73 7.25 -4.18
CA GLU A 267 28.04 8.64 -3.77
C GLU A 267 27.86 9.62 -4.93
N ILE A 268 28.29 9.26 -6.15
CA ILE A 268 28.10 10.08 -7.35
C ILE A 268 26.60 10.26 -7.66
N ILE A 269 25.78 9.21 -7.56
CA ILE A 269 24.32 9.29 -7.75
C ILE A 269 23.74 10.34 -6.79
N VAL A 270 24.12 10.32 -5.51
CA VAL A 270 23.59 11.31 -4.57
C VAL A 270 24.05 12.72 -4.92
N ASN A 271 25.35 12.92 -5.15
CA ASN A 271 25.91 14.27 -5.33
C ASN A 271 25.56 14.90 -6.69
N GLU A 272 25.53 14.11 -7.77
CA GLU A 272 25.23 14.61 -9.11
C GLU A 272 23.72 14.60 -9.36
N HIS A 273 23.06 13.47 -9.15
CA HIS A 273 21.65 13.34 -9.51
C HIS A 273 20.72 13.93 -8.46
N LEU A 274 20.84 13.50 -7.20
CA LEU A 274 19.85 13.87 -6.18
C LEU A 274 20.08 15.29 -5.62
N VAL A 275 21.31 15.79 -5.63
CA VAL A 275 21.63 17.16 -5.20
C VAL A 275 21.60 18.16 -6.37
N GLN A 276 22.25 17.85 -7.51
CA GLN A 276 22.37 18.81 -8.63
C GLN A 276 21.34 18.61 -9.74
N GLY A 277 20.61 17.48 -9.74
CA GLY A 277 19.65 17.13 -10.80
C GLY A 277 20.28 16.46 -12.03
N ASN A 278 21.59 16.19 -12.03
CA ASN A 278 22.33 15.63 -13.16
C ASN A 278 22.37 14.11 -13.08
N LYS A 279 21.59 13.40 -13.91
CA LYS A 279 21.59 11.94 -13.92
C LYS A 279 22.94 11.35 -14.31
N VAL A 280 23.33 10.24 -13.68
CA VAL A 280 24.63 9.57 -13.93
C VAL A 280 24.51 8.66 -15.16
N THR A 281 24.52 9.27 -16.36
CA THR A 281 24.20 8.64 -17.66
C THR A 281 24.91 7.30 -17.92
N GLN A 282 26.17 7.16 -17.54
CA GLN A 282 26.96 5.94 -17.72
C GLN A 282 26.39 4.70 -16.98
N HIS A 283 25.52 4.90 -15.99
CA HIS A 283 24.89 3.84 -15.21
C HIS A 283 23.38 3.73 -15.41
N ILE A 284 22.74 4.64 -16.16
CA ILE A 284 21.28 4.67 -16.32
C ILE A 284 20.79 3.40 -17.04
N TYR A 285 19.60 2.93 -16.64
CA TYR A 285 18.86 1.89 -17.34
C TYR A 285 17.35 2.23 -17.44
N PRO A 286 16.68 1.95 -18.57
CA PRO A 286 17.31 1.59 -19.85
C PRO A 286 18.21 2.73 -20.35
N PRO A 287 19.25 2.46 -21.15
CA PRO A 287 20.06 3.52 -21.74
C PRO A 287 19.16 4.50 -22.48
N ASP A 288 19.47 5.80 -22.38
CA ASP A 288 18.74 6.82 -23.15
C ASP A 288 18.78 6.44 -24.63
N SER A 289 17.64 6.59 -25.31
CA SER A 289 17.56 6.36 -26.75
C SER A 289 18.48 7.37 -27.44
N VAL A 290 19.55 6.90 -28.07
CA VAL A 290 20.36 7.71 -28.99
C VAL A 290 19.54 8.03 -30.23
#